data_AF-A0A5B9PFB9-F1
#
_entry.id   AF-A0A5B9PFB9-F1
#
_cell.length_a   1.000
_cell.length_b   1.000
_cell.length_c   1.000
_cell.angle_alpha   90.00
_cell.angle_beta   90.00
_cell.angle_gamma   90.00
#
_symmetry.space_group_name_H-M   'P 1'
#
loop_
_entity.id
_entity.type
_entity.pdbx_description
1 polymer ?
#
loop_
_entity_poly.entity_id
_entity_poly.type
_entity_poly.pdbx_seq_one_letter_code
_entity_poly.pdbx_strand_id
1 'polypeptide(L)'
;MKIYDRADGSKILLVRPGATEFDEQGRIIGTLDIPLSELGLAQVEELAESSVGLDIKAVLSSPSLAAQQTAEVLGKKHGRKIKVRNALRNIDMGLWQGKELEELRANQPKVARQWEDHPETVCPPEGESIEDVLPRVQKLLLKLQKKHRAGTIVIVVADPLAKVIASLLSQQAAPEPEAAAAPDKDSPVEHSGCGKMDLLPLSVELADV
;
A
#
# COMPACT_ATOMS: atom_id res chain seq x y z
N MET A 1 10.62 4.19 3.01
CA MET A 1 9.71 3.59 4.03
C MET A 1 8.93 4.69 4.74
N LYS A 2 7.75 4.40 5.32
CA LYS A 2 6.97 5.38 6.09
C LYS A 2 6.28 4.74 7.30
N ILE A 3 6.24 5.44 8.43
CA ILE A 3 5.59 5.00 9.66
C ILE A 3 4.21 5.65 9.78
N TYR A 4 3.22 4.85 10.15
CA TYR A 4 1.86 5.27 10.44
C TYR A 4 1.52 4.87 11.87
N ASP A 5 1.27 5.85 12.73
CA ASP A 5 0.71 5.63 14.05
C ASP A 5 -0.77 5.25 13.95
N ARG A 6 -1.23 4.41 14.87
CA ARG A 6 -2.61 3.90 14.89
C ARG A 6 -3.25 4.25 16.22
N ALA A 7 -4.57 4.40 16.22
CA ALA A 7 -5.33 4.78 17.42
C ALA A 7 -5.17 3.82 18.60
N ASP A 8 -4.78 2.56 18.36
CA ASP A 8 -4.53 1.56 19.39
C ASP A 8 -3.12 1.61 20.00
N GLY A 9 -2.28 2.59 19.62
CA GLY A 9 -0.90 2.75 20.09
C GLY A 9 0.13 1.87 19.37
N SER A 10 -0.29 1.02 18.43
CA SER A 10 0.63 0.30 17.54
C SER A 10 1.01 1.15 16.31
N LYS A 11 2.08 0.74 15.62
CA LYS A 11 2.57 1.41 14.41
C LYS A 11 2.60 0.44 13.23
N ILE A 12 2.39 0.95 12.03
CA ILE A 12 2.71 0.24 10.79
C ILE A 12 3.89 0.93 10.12
N LEU A 13 4.97 0.17 9.90
CA LEU A 13 6.06 0.56 9.01
C LEU A 13 5.76 0.01 7.62
N LEU A 14 5.35 0.89 6.71
CA LEU A 14 5.11 0.56 5.31
C LEU A 14 6.42 0.65 4.53
N VAL A 15 6.78 -0.45 3.88
CA VAL A 15 8.03 -0.62 3.15
C VAL A 15 7.71 -0.98 1.71
N ARG A 16 8.25 -0.20 0.77
CA ARG A 16 8.34 -0.61 -0.63
C ARG A 16 9.49 -1.63 -0.75
N PRO A 17 9.32 -2.73 -1.53
CA PRO A 17 10.44 -3.61 -1.86
C PRO A 17 11.60 -2.83 -2.49
N GLY A 18 12.82 -3.37 -2.36
CA GLY A 18 13.94 -2.88 -3.16
C GLY A 18 13.66 -2.99 -4.67
N ALA A 19 14.44 -2.27 -5.46
CA ALA A 19 14.33 -2.26 -6.91
C ALA A 19 14.50 -3.65 -7.54
N THR A 20 13.77 -3.88 -8.61
CA THR A 20 13.95 -4.99 -9.54
C THR A 20 14.53 -4.47 -10.86
N GLU A 21 14.96 -5.38 -11.75
CA GLU A 21 15.37 -4.98 -13.10
C GLU A 21 14.26 -4.24 -13.86
N PHE A 22 12.99 -4.54 -13.57
CA PHE A 22 11.85 -3.87 -14.19
C PHE A 22 11.64 -2.46 -13.63
N ASP A 23 11.92 -2.22 -12.35
CA ASP A 23 11.92 -0.86 -11.81
C ASP A 23 12.99 -0.01 -12.51
N GLU A 24 14.20 -0.57 -12.69
CA GLU A 24 15.31 0.11 -13.36
C GLU A 24 15.04 0.43 -14.84
N GLN A 25 14.26 -0.43 -15.50
CA GLN A 25 13.82 -0.23 -16.88
C GLN A 25 12.55 0.64 -17.01
N GLY A 26 11.96 1.10 -15.89
CA GLY A 26 10.71 1.86 -15.91
C GLY A 26 9.51 1.04 -16.42
N ARG A 27 9.51 -0.28 -16.20
CA ARG A 27 8.44 -1.19 -16.60
C ARG A 27 7.37 -1.35 -15.53
N ILE A 28 6.13 -1.50 -15.97
CA ILE A 28 5.00 -1.75 -15.09
C ILE A 28 5.05 -3.21 -14.62
N ILE A 29 5.23 -3.44 -13.31
CA ILE A 29 5.39 -4.79 -12.75
C ILE A 29 4.03 -5.44 -12.48
N GLY A 30 3.14 -4.74 -11.76
CA GLY A 30 1.89 -5.33 -11.26
C GLY A 30 2.15 -6.55 -10.37
N THR A 31 1.73 -7.72 -10.83
CA THR A 31 1.85 -9.01 -10.14
C THR A 31 2.98 -9.90 -10.66
N LEU A 32 3.79 -9.42 -11.60
CA LEU A 32 4.95 -10.15 -12.11
C LEU A 32 5.95 -10.48 -10.99
N ASP A 33 6.51 -11.69 -11.07
CA ASP A 33 7.39 -12.24 -10.03
C ASP A 33 8.86 -12.02 -10.38
N ILE A 34 9.32 -10.78 -10.23
CA ILE A 34 10.69 -10.35 -10.53
C ILE A 34 11.50 -10.29 -9.23
N PRO A 35 12.72 -10.85 -9.16
CA PRO A 35 13.58 -10.73 -7.99
C PRO A 35 14.14 -9.31 -7.84
N LEU A 36 14.68 -9.02 -6.66
CA LEU A 36 15.53 -7.86 -6.45
C LEU A 36 16.73 -7.87 -7.40
N SER A 37 17.08 -6.71 -7.92
CA SER A 37 18.35 -6.49 -8.60
C SER A 37 19.49 -6.27 -7.61
N GLU A 38 20.73 -6.13 -8.10
CA GLU A 38 21.87 -5.76 -7.26
C GLU A 38 21.65 -4.41 -6.55
N LEU A 39 21.07 -3.43 -7.27
CA LEU A 39 20.67 -2.14 -6.70
C LEU A 39 19.61 -2.35 -5.61
N GLY A 40 18.59 -3.16 -5.89
CA GLY A 40 17.53 -3.46 -4.92
C GLY A 40 18.05 -4.12 -3.65
N LEU A 41 19.02 -5.04 -3.76
CA LEU A 41 19.67 -5.66 -2.61
C LEU A 41 20.41 -4.62 -1.75
N ALA A 42 21.16 -3.71 -2.37
CA ALA A 42 21.86 -2.63 -1.66
C ALA A 42 20.88 -1.69 -0.93
N GLN A 43 19.79 -1.30 -1.59
CA GLN A 43 18.73 -0.47 -0.99
C GLN A 43 18.11 -1.14 0.24
N VAL A 44 17.87 -2.45 0.17
CA VAL A 44 17.24 -3.21 1.25
C VAL A 44 18.17 -3.36 2.45
N GLU A 45 19.48 -3.53 2.24
CA GLU A 45 20.46 -3.56 3.33
C GLU A 45 20.53 -2.21 4.06
N GLU A 46 20.58 -1.09 3.33
CA GLU A 46 20.54 0.25 3.92
C GLU A 46 19.24 0.50 4.69
N LEU A 47 18.10 0.10 4.11
CA LEU A 47 16.81 0.15 4.77
C LEU A 47 16.83 -0.65 6.08
N ALA A 48 17.40 -1.85 6.07
CA ALA A 48 17.47 -2.69 7.26
C ALA A 48 18.32 -2.04 8.37
N GLU A 49 19.46 -1.41 8.03
CA GLU A 49 20.25 -0.63 8.98
C GLU A 49 19.47 0.56 9.55
N SER A 50 18.81 1.34 8.71
CA SER A 50 18.03 2.51 9.15
C SER A 50 16.83 2.14 10.06
N SER A 51 16.39 0.89 10.01
CA SER A 51 15.27 0.39 10.81
C SER A 51 15.67 -0.08 12.22
N VAL A 52 16.97 -0.09 12.54
CA VAL A 52 17.49 -0.48 13.87
C VAL A 52 16.94 0.45 14.96
N GLY A 53 16.58 -0.13 16.10
CA GLY A 53 15.98 0.60 17.22
C GLY A 53 14.45 0.66 17.20
N LEU A 54 13.81 0.31 16.08
CA LEU A 54 12.36 0.12 16.04
C LEU A 54 11.97 -1.17 16.77
N ASP A 55 10.92 -1.10 17.60
CA ASP A 55 10.35 -2.29 18.26
C ASP A 55 9.48 -3.11 17.28
N ILE A 56 10.14 -3.80 16.35
CA ILE A 56 9.48 -4.62 15.34
C ILE A 56 8.90 -5.89 15.97
N LYS A 57 7.58 -6.08 15.88
CA LYS A 57 6.85 -7.24 16.40
C LYS A 57 6.53 -8.29 15.34
N ALA A 58 6.38 -7.87 14.08
CA ALA A 58 6.08 -8.76 12.97
C ALA A 58 6.53 -8.13 11.64
N VAL A 59 6.92 -8.99 10.70
CA VAL A 59 7.21 -8.63 9.31
C VAL A 59 6.22 -9.38 8.42
N LEU A 60 5.40 -8.63 7.70
CA LEU A 60 4.44 -9.15 6.72
C LEU A 60 4.93 -8.80 5.33
N SER A 61 4.73 -9.72 4.39
CA SER A 61 5.13 -9.51 3.00
C SER A 61 4.00 -9.84 2.03
N SER A 62 3.95 -9.08 0.93
CA SER A 62 3.34 -9.50 -0.34
C SER A 62 3.90 -10.85 -0.79
N PRO A 63 3.13 -11.68 -1.52
CA PRO A 63 3.64 -12.91 -2.12
C PRO A 63 4.68 -12.71 -3.23
N SER A 64 4.93 -11.50 -3.73
CA SER A 64 5.94 -11.29 -4.78
C SER A 64 7.38 -11.51 -4.27
N LEU A 65 8.25 -12.01 -5.14
CA LEU A 65 9.63 -12.40 -4.83
C LEU A 65 10.44 -11.23 -4.26
N ALA A 66 10.44 -10.07 -4.92
CA ALA A 66 11.12 -8.87 -4.42
C ALA A 66 10.65 -8.46 -3.01
N ALA A 67 9.35 -8.58 -2.72
CA ALA A 67 8.81 -8.27 -1.40
C ALA A 67 9.21 -9.32 -0.36
N GLN A 68 9.25 -10.59 -0.73
CA GLN A 68 9.72 -11.66 0.15
C GLN A 68 11.20 -11.47 0.49
N GLN A 69 12.06 -11.25 -0.52
CA GLN A 69 13.49 -11.00 -0.32
C GLN A 69 13.72 -9.77 0.57
N THR A 70 13.01 -8.67 0.32
CA THR A 70 13.07 -7.46 1.17
C THR A 70 12.65 -7.77 2.61
N ALA A 71 11.55 -8.52 2.80
CA ALA A 71 11.07 -8.91 4.11
C ALA A 71 12.02 -9.87 4.83
N GLU A 72 12.76 -10.72 4.11
CA GLU A 72 13.75 -11.64 4.68
C GLU A 72 14.92 -10.90 5.28
N VAL A 73 15.48 -9.90 4.58
CA VAL A 73 16.56 -9.07 5.12
C VAL A 73 16.11 -8.34 6.38
N LEU A 74 14.94 -7.69 6.34
CA LEU A 74 14.35 -7.04 7.52
C LEU A 74 14.06 -8.02 8.66
N GLY A 75 13.52 -9.20 8.33
CA GLY A 75 13.24 -10.26 9.29
C GLY A 75 14.51 -10.75 9.98
N LYS A 76 15.58 -11.00 9.23
CA LYS A 76 16.89 -11.40 9.75
C LYS A 76 17.47 -10.32 10.66
N LYS A 77 17.43 -9.05 10.24
CA LYS A 77 17.94 -7.91 11.02
C LYS A 77 17.26 -7.78 12.38
N HIS A 78 15.95 -8.06 12.45
CA HIS A 78 15.13 -7.94 13.66
C HIS A 78 14.85 -9.26 14.40
N GLY A 79 15.44 -10.37 13.97
CA GLY A 79 15.19 -11.69 14.56
C GLY A 79 13.73 -12.14 14.45
N ARG A 80 13.02 -11.78 13.37
CA ARG A 80 11.61 -12.09 13.13
C ARG A 80 11.44 -13.01 11.94
N LYS A 81 10.51 -13.96 12.08
CA LYS A 81 10.02 -14.77 10.94
C LYS A 81 9.10 -13.93 10.06
N ILE A 82 9.30 -14.01 8.75
CA ILE A 82 8.41 -13.40 7.77
C ILE A 82 7.06 -14.10 7.74
N LYS A 83 6.01 -13.36 7.40
CA LYS A 83 4.67 -13.92 7.19
C LYS A 83 4.11 -13.40 5.87
N VAL A 84 4.12 -14.26 4.86
CA VAL A 84 3.52 -13.95 3.56
C VAL A 84 1.99 -13.83 3.71
N ARG A 85 1.40 -12.85 3.05
CA ARG A 85 -0.04 -12.58 3.07
C ARG A 85 -0.56 -12.34 1.66
N ASN A 86 -1.37 -13.26 1.14
CA ASN A 86 -2.02 -13.07 -0.17
C ASN A 86 -2.90 -11.82 -0.24
N ALA A 87 -3.42 -11.33 0.89
CA ALA A 87 -4.13 -10.06 0.95
C ALA A 87 -3.27 -8.84 0.59
N LEU A 88 -1.94 -8.99 0.59
CA LEU A 88 -0.95 -7.99 0.16
C LEU A 88 -0.45 -8.22 -1.28
N ARG A 89 -1.00 -9.18 -2.05
CA ARG A 89 -0.68 -9.31 -3.48
C ARG A 89 -0.87 -7.95 -4.15
N ASN A 90 0.07 -7.51 -4.97
CA ASN A 90 -0.07 -6.22 -5.65
C ASN A 90 -1.30 -6.21 -6.57
N ILE A 91 -1.69 -5.03 -7.05
CA ILE A 91 -2.76 -4.89 -8.04
C ILE A 91 -2.30 -5.54 -9.35
N ASP A 92 -3.15 -6.39 -9.93
CA ASP A 92 -2.92 -6.95 -11.27
C ASP A 92 -3.02 -5.85 -12.31
N MET A 93 -1.92 -5.60 -13.03
CA MET A 93 -1.87 -4.55 -14.05
C MET A 93 -2.22 -5.09 -15.45
N GLY A 94 -2.65 -6.35 -15.55
CA GLY A 94 -3.18 -6.95 -16.77
C GLY A 94 -2.26 -6.75 -17.98
N LEU A 95 -2.83 -6.29 -19.09
CA LEU A 95 -2.12 -6.04 -20.35
C LEU A 95 -1.10 -4.90 -20.29
N TRP A 96 -0.94 -4.21 -19.16
CA TRP A 96 0.14 -3.22 -18.98
C TRP A 96 1.41 -3.83 -18.41
N GLN A 97 1.35 -5.01 -17.80
CA GLN A 97 2.50 -5.65 -17.18
C GLN A 97 3.64 -5.89 -18.19
N GLY A 98 4.86 -5.56 -17.80
CA GLY A 98 6.07 -5.66 -18.61
C GLY A 98 6.26 -4.57 -19.66
N LYS A 99 5.25 -3.73 -19.92
CA LYS A 99 5.41 -2.57 -20.81
C LYS A 99 6.16 -1.46 -20.09
N GLU A 100 6.92 -0.68 -20.86
CA GLU A 100 7.53 0.53 -20.34
C GLU A 100 6.44 1.57 -20.07
N LEU A 101 6.54 2.25 -18.94
CA LEU A 101 5.59 3.30 -18.58
C LEU A 101 5.60 4.43 -19.62
N GLU A 102 6.77 4.73 -20.19
CA GLU A 102 6.93 5.71 -21.29
C GLU A 102 6.17 5.29 -22.55
N GLU A 103 6.12 4.00 -22.90
CA GLU A 103 5.32 3.52 -24.02
C GLU A 103 3.82 3.71 -23.75
N LEU A 104 3.37 3.49 -22.51
CA LEU A 104 1.99 3.75 -22.12
C LEU A 104 1.65 5.25 -22.19
N ARG A 105 2.56 6.11 -21.71
CA ARG A 105 2.44 7.57 -21.78
C ARG A 105 2.38 8.07 -23.23
N ALA A 106 3.21 7.51 -24.11
CA ALA A 106 3.24 7.88 -25.53
C ALA A 106 1.99 7.42 -26.30
N ASN A 107 1.57 6.17 -26.08
CA ASN A 107 0.46 5.57 -26.85
C ASN A 107 -0.92 5.94 -26.30
N GLN A 108 -1.03 6.17 -24.99
CA GLN A 108 -2.31 6.41 -24.30
C GLN A 108 -2.18 7.54 -23.25
N PRO A 109 -1.78 8.76 -23.63
CA PRO A 109 -1.41 9.83 -22.69
C PRO A 109 -2.53 10.22 -21.72
N LYS A 110 -3.79 10.21 -22.17
CA LYS A 110 -4.95 10.51 -21.30
C LYS A 110 -5.14 9.46 -20.22
N VAL A 111 -4.99 8.18 -20.58
CA VAL A 111 -5.14 7.05 -19.65
C VAL A 111 -3.98 7.01 -18.68
N ALA A 112 -2.75 7.21 -19.16
CA ALA A 112 -1.56 7.28 -18.31
C ALA A 112 -1.68 8.40 -17.27
N ARG A 113 -2.05 9.61 -17.71
CA ARG A 113 -2.27 10.74 -16.79
C ARG A 113 -3.39 10.48 -15.80
N GLN A 114 -4.52 9.94 -16.26
CA GLN A 114 -5.62 9.60 -15.36
C GLN A 114 -5.20 8.55 -14.32
N TRP A 115 -4.37 7.59 -14.70
CA TRP A 115 -3.84 6.59 -13.77
C TRP A 115 -2.86 7.19 -12.75
N GLU A 116 -2.04 8.15 -13.16
CA GLU A 116 -1.11 8.86 -12.28
C GLU A 116 -1.83 9.79 -11.29
N ASP A 117 -2.81 10.55 -11.78
CA ASP A 117 -3.54 11.56 -11.00
C ASP A 117 -4.66 10.93 -10.14
N HIS A 118 -5.38 9.96 -10.71
CA HIS A 118 -6.62 9.37 -10.18
C HIS A 118 -6.65 7.83 -10.37
N PRO A 119 -5.70 7.08 -9.79
CA PRO A 119 -5.56 5.63 -10.01
C PRO A 119 -6.83 4.84 -9.64
N GLU A 120 -7.67 5.34 -8.73
CA GLU A 120 -8.95 4.73 -8.36
C GLU A 120 -9.98 4.71 -9.49
N THR A 121 -9.82 5.57 -10.49
CA THR A 121 -10.76 5.68 -11.63
C THR A 121 -10.35 4.83 -12.83
N VAL A 122 -9.23 4.11 -12.73
CA VAL A 122 -8.63 3.36 -13.83
C VAL A 122 -8.55 1.88 -13.48
N CYS A 123 -9.04 1.05 -14.39
CA CYS A 123 -8.83 -0.39 -14.37
C CYS A 123 -7.97 -0.78 -15.58
N PRO A 124 -6.75 -1.30 -15.40
CA PRO A 124 -5.96 -1.82 -16.50
C PRO A 124 -6.72 -2.92 -17.25
N PRO A 125 -6.63 -2.99 -18.59
CA PRO A 125 -7.29 -4.07 -19.33
C PRO A 125 -6.82 -5.44 -18.85
N GLU A 126 -7.77 -6.33 -18.55
CA GLU A 126 -7.51 -7.66 -17.96
C GLU A 126 -6.80 -7.63 -16.59
N GLY A 127 -6.86 -6.50 -15.87
CA GLY A 127 -6.28 -6.32 -14.54
C GLY A 127 -7.32 -6.22 -13.41
N GLU A 128 -6.84 -5.77 -12.25
CA GLU A 128 -7.65 -5.44 -11.08
C GLU A 128 -7.82 -3.92 -10.96
N SER A 129 -9.00 -3.47 -10.56
CA SER A 129 -9.24 -2.11 -10.10
C SER A 129 -8.86 -1.94 -8.63
N ILE A 130 -8.80 -0.70 -8.14
CA ILE A 130 -8.65 -0.45 -6.69
C ILE A 130 -9.84 -1.01 -5.90
N GLU A 131 -11.04 -0.94 -6.45
CA GLU A 131 -12.25 -1.49 -5.82
C GLU A 131 -12.16 -3.00 -5.58
N ASP A 132 -11.54 -3.74 -6.50
CA ASP A 132 -11.35 -5.19 -6.39
C ASP A 132 -10.41 -5.57 -5.23
N VAL A 133 -9.41 -4.75 -4.95
CA VAL A 133 -8.37 -5.05 -3.94
C VAL A 133 -8.70 -4.48 -2.56
N LEU A 134 -9.55 -3.47 -2.46
CA LEU A 134 -9.90 -2.81 -1.20
C LEU A 134 -10.42 -3.79 -0.13
N PRO A 135 -11.38 -4.70 -0.41
CA PRO A 135 -11.95 -5.58 0.62
C PRO A 135 -10.91 -6.49 1.29
N ARG A 136 -9.95 -7.01 0.51
CA ARG A 136 -8.90 -7.91 1.05
C ARG A 136 -7.90 -7.14 1.92
N VAL A 137 -7.55 -5.92 1.53
CA VAL A 137 -6.63 -5.06 2.30
C VAL A 137 -7.29 -4.60 3.61
N GLN A 138 -8.52 -4.08 3.55
CA GLN A 138 -9.25 -3.63 4.74
C GLN A 138 -9.42 -4.78 5.75
N LYS A 139 -9.79 -5.96 5.28
CA LYS A 139 -9.91 -7.16 6.13
C LYS A 139 -8.59 -7.54 6.80
N LEU A 140 -7.45 -7.36 6.12
CA LEU A 140 -6.13 -7.59 6.71
C LEU A 140 -5.84 -6.54 7.80
N LEU A 141 -5.99 -5.25 7.49
CA LEU A 141 -5.70 -4.16 8.44
C LEU A 141 -6.54 -4.27 9.72
N LEU A 142 -7.84 -4.58 9.60
CA LEU A 142 -8.72 -4.84 10.75
C LEU A 142 -8.24 -6.03 11.61
N LYS A 143 -7.70 -7.08 10.99
CA LYS A 143 -7.13 -8.22 11.73
C LYS A 143 -5.86 -7.82 12.47
N LEU A 144 -5.02 -6.97 11.88
CA LEU A 144 -3.80 -6.48 12.54
C LEU A 144 -4.14 -5.62 13.76
N GLN A 145 -5.15 -4.75 13.64
CA GLN A 145 -5.68 -3.96 14.76
C GLN A 145 -6.06 -4.81 15.97
N LYS A 146 -6.77 -5.92 15.73
CA LYS A 146 -7.24 -6.78 16.81
C LYS A 146 -6.11 -7.54 17.49
N LYS A 147 -5.04 -7.85 16.75
CA LYS A 147 -3.96 -8.74 17.19
C LYS A 147 -2.78 -8.01 17.83
N HIS A 148 -2.52 -6.77 17.44
CA HIS A 148 -1.32 -6.03 17.82
C HIS A 148 -1.70 -4.67 18.40
N ARG A 149 -1.54 -4.52 19.72
CA ARG A 149 -1.88 -3.30 20.47
C ARG A 149 -0.67 -2.43 20.84
N ALA A 150 0.54 -2.87 20.48
CA ALA A 150 1.77 -2.15 20.77
C ALA A 150 2.89 -2.60 19.82
N GLY A 151 3.90 -1.74 19.69
CA GLY A 151 5.06 -1.97 18.82
C GLY A 151 4.73 -1.76 17.34
N THR A 152 5.69 -2.14 16.48
CA THR A 152 5.65 -1.85 15.04
C THR A 152 5.47 -3.11 14.23
N ILE A 153 4.54 -3.08 13.27
CA ILE A 153 4.36 -4.12 12.25
C ILE A 153 4.94 -3.61 10.94
N VAL A 154 5.87 -4.36 10.36
CA VAL A 154 6.36 -4.07 9.00
C VAL A 154 5.42 -4.70 7.98
N ILE A 155 5.05 -3.92 6.97
CA ILE A 155 4.33 -4.39 5.79
C ILE A 155 5.18 -4.07 4.56
N VAL A 156 5.65 -5.11 3.88
CA VAL A 156 6.41 -5.00 2.62
C VAL A 156 5.47 -5.22 1.44
N VAL A 157 5.27 -4.19 0.63
CA VAL A 157 4.29 -4.16 -0.46
C VAL A 157 4.67 -3.11 -1.51
N ALA A 158 4.54 -3.47 -2.79
CA ALA A 158 4.86 -2.58 -3.90
C ALA A 158 3.71 -1.63 -4.25
N ASP A 159 4.03 -0.60 -5.04
CA ASP A 159 3.03 0.24 -5.68
C ASP A 159 2.31 -0.53 -6.81
N PRO A 160 1.02 -0.25 -7.07
CA PRO A 160 0.21 0.80 -6.44
C PRO A 160 -0.46 0.40 -5.10
N LEU A 161 -0.41 -0.87 -4.67
CA LEU A 161 -1.11 -1.30 -3.45
C LEU A 161 -0.59 -0.60 -2.18
N ALA A 162 0.70 -0.25 -2.13
CA ALA A 162 1.29 0.52 -1.03
C ALA A 162 0.58 1.87 -0.83
N LYS A 163 0.28 2.60 -1.91
CA LYS A 163 -0.49 3.88 -1.85
C LYS A 163 -1.91 3.68 -1.33
N VAL A 164 -2.58 2.59 -1.73
CA VAL A 164 -3.91 2.24 -1.21
C VAL A 164 -3.86 2.00 0.30
N ILE A 165 -2.88 1.21 0.76
CA ILE A 165 -2.68 0.95 2.19
C ILE A 165 -2.36 2.25 2.94
N ALA A 166 -1.47 3.08 2.40
CA ALA A 166 -1.12 4.38 2.96
C ALA A 166 -2.35 5.28 3.16
N SER A 167 -3.22 5.37 2.15
CA SER A 167 -4.46 6.16 2.25
C SER A 167 -5.39 5.63 3.35
N LEU A 168 -5.60 4.32 3.41
CA LEU A 168 -6.43 3.70 4.45
C LEU A 168 -5.86 3.91 5.86
N LEU A 169 -4.54 3.93 6.01
CA LEU A 169 -3.88 4.17 7.29
C LEU A 169 -3.97 5.64 7.71
N SER A 170 -3.78 6.57 6.78
CA SER A 170 -3.93 8.01 7.04
C SER A 170 -5.35 8.36 7.51
N GLN A 171 -6.38 7.74 6.91
CA GLN A 171 -7.78 7.95 7.30
C GLN A 171 -8.10 7.42 8.71
N GLN A 172 -7.41 6.37 9.17
CA GLN A 172 -7.57 5.81 10.52
C GLN A 172 -6.80 6.57 11.61
N ALA A 173 -5.84 7.41 11.21
CA ALA A 173 -5.04 8.22 12.13
C ALA A 173 -5.70 9.58 12.43
N ALA A 174 -6.69 10.00 11.64
CA ALA A 174 -7.48 11.18 11.94
C ALA A 174 -8.26 10.93 13.25
N PRO A 175 -8.19 11.82 14.24
CA PRO A 175 -9.08 11.74 15.39
C PRO A 175 -10.52 11.76 14.87
N GLU A 176 -11.39 10.88 15.40
CA GLU A 176 -12.83 11.00 15.17
C GLU A 176 -13.22 12.46 15.46
N PRO A 177 -13.93 13.16 14.56
CA PRO A 177 -14.51 14.43 14.92
C PRO A 177 -15.38 14.17 16.15
N GLU A 178 -15.01 14.80 17.27
CA GLU A 178 -15.74 14.79 18.52
C GLU A 178 -17.22 14.96 18.20
N ALA A 179 -18.03 13.98 18.60
CA ALA A 179 -19.45 13.90 18.27
C ALA A 179 -20.09 15.28 18.44
N ALA A 180 -20.42 15.91 17.32
CA ALA A 180 -21.17 17.15 17.32
C ALA A 180 -22.41 16.93 18.20
N ALA A 181 -22.53 17.76 19.24
CA ALA A 181 -23.67 17.78 20.12
C ALA A 181 -24.95 17.69 19.29
N ALA A 182 -25.79 16.71 19.64
CA ALA A 182 -27.03 16.43 18.94
C ALA A 182 -27.86 17.72 18.76
N PRO A 183 -28.26 18.09 17.54
CA PRO A 183 -29.27 19.11 17.36
C PRO A 183 -30.63 18.57 17.80
N ASP A 184 -31.40 19.47 18.40
CA ASP A 184 -32.76 19.28 18.89
C ASP A 184 -33.68 18.58 17.87
N LYS A 185 -34.54 17.70 18.38
CA LYS A 185 -35.52 16.94 17.61
C LYS A 185 -36.69 17.86 17.24
N ASP A 186 -36.69 18.39 16.02
CA ASP A 186 -37.92 18.62 15.24
C ASP A 186 -37.58 19.11 13.84
N SER A 187 -37.59 18.21 12.86
CA SER A 187 -37.75 18.49 11.42
C SER A 187 -37.94 17.20 10.62
N PRO A 188 -38.78 17.20 9.56
CA PRO A 188 -39.25 15.98 8.92
C PRO A 188 -38.23 15.33 7.98
N VAL A 189 -38.30 14.00 7.91
CA VAL A 189 -37.42 13.12 7.15
C VAL A 189 -37.76 13.19 5.65
N GLU A 190 -36.81 13.66 4.83
CA GLU A 190 -36.81 13.37 3.40
C GLU A 190 -35.85 12.20 3.11
N HIS A 191 -36.39 11.18 2.43
CA HIS A 191 -35.64 10.02 1.96
C HIS A 191 -35.13 10.24 0.53
N SER A 192 -33.82 10.29 0.37
CA SER A 192 -33.06 9.97 -0.85
C SER A 192 -31.58 10.04 -0.47
N GLY A 193 -30.63 9.22 -0.89
CA GLY A 193 -30.52 8.06 -1.76
C GLY A 193 -29.02 7.73 -1.79
N CYS A 194 -28.66 6.45 -1.73
CA CYS A 194 -27.33 5.87 -2.02
C CYS A 194 -26.09 6.70 -1.63
N GLY A 195 -25.49 6.41 -0.47
CA GLY A 195 -24.23 7.01 -0.04
C GLY A 195 -23.08 6.69 -1.00
N LYS A 196 -22.63 7.69 -1.75
CA LYS A 196 -21.28 7.70 -2.32
C LYS A 196 -20.31 7.93 -1.17
N MET A 197 -19.34 7.03 -1.02
CA MET A 197 -18.22 7.24 -0.11
C MET A 197 -17.12 7.89 -0.96
N ASP A 198 -16.90 9.18 -0.74
CA ASP A 198 -15.90 9.96 -1.48
C ASP A 198 -14.51 9.45 -1.11
N LEU A 199 -13.93 8.61 -1.98
CA LEU A 199 -12.51 8.29 -1.93
C LEU A 199 -11.76 9.57 -2.28
N LEU A 200 -11.06 10.15 -1.30
CA LEU A 200 -10.15 11.27 -1.56
C LEU A 200 -9.08 10.82 -2.58
N PRO A 201 -8.69 11.70 -3.52
CA PRO A 201 -7.71 11.36 -4.55
C PRO A 201 -6.43 10.82 -3.91
N LEU A 202 -5.92 9.71 -4.44
CA LEU A 202 -4.73 9.00 -3.96
C LEU A 202 -3.40 9.74 -4.23
N SER A 203 -3.44 11.06 -4.36
CA SER A 203 -2.27 11.91 -4.57
C SER A 203 -1.45 12.02 -3.28
N VAL A 204 -0.66 10.99 -3.00
CA VAL A 204 0.41 11.04 -2.01
C VAL A 204 1.72 10.90 -2.77
N GLU A 205 2.41 12.02 -2.97
CA GLU A 205 3.84 12.02 -3.30
C GLU A 205 4.56 11.27 -2.17
N LEU A 206 5.04 10.07 -2.49
CA LEU A 206 6.14 9.50 -1.74
C LEU A 206 7.38 10.12 -2.38
N ALA A 207 7.97 11.08 -1.68
CA ALA A 207 9.27 11.62 -2.06
C ALA A 207 10.24 10.45 -2.26
N ASP A 208 10.83 10.39 -3.45
CA ASP A 208 11.98 9.53 -3.74
C ASP A 208 13.09 9.89 -2.74
N VAL A 209 13.48 8.91 -1.92
CA VAL A 209 14.75 8.90 -1.21
C VAL A 209 15.50 7.68 -1.69
#